data_AF-A0A961IG90-F1
#
_entry.id   AF-A0A961IG90-F1
#
_cell.length_a   1.000
_cell.length_b   1.000
_cell.length_c   1.000
_cell.angle_alpha   90.00
_cell.angle_beta   90.00
_cell.angle_gamma   90.00
#
_symmetry.space_group_name_H-M   'P 1'
#
loop_
_entity.id
_entity.type
_entity.pdbx_description
1 polymer ?
#
loop_
_entity_poly.entity_id
_entity_poly.type
_entity_poly.pdbx_seq_one_letter_code
_entity_poly.pdbx_strand_id
1 'polypeptide(L)'
;MADRFTENPMAEMTALARAVSNTEKDRRIRCGDGLAVKLLGGKFKFIAKVPPVRALMKRIHRKITPGGYGYIIARTIYFDQLLTHLPFEQLIILGAGFDSRAYRYAHV
;
A
#
# COMPACT_ATOMS: atom_id res chain seq x y z
N MET A 1 -19.25 -3.61 -21.51
CA MET A 1 -19.35 -3.31 -20.08
C MET A 1 -18.01 -3.67 -19.44
N ALA A 2 -17.10 -2.70 -19.27
CA ALA A 2 -15.95 -2.89 -18.40
C ALA A 2 -16.47 -2.86 -16.96
N ASP A 3 -16.08 -3.87 -16.19
CA ASP A 3 -16.68 -4.24 -14.93
C ASP A 3 -16.40 -3.19 -13.84
N ARG A 4 -17.43 -2.45 -13.39
CA ARG A 4 -17.31 -1.39 -12.38
C ARG A 4 -16.81 -1.90 -11.03
N PHE A 5 -16.72 -3.21 -10.82
CA PHE A 5 -16.17 -3.83 -9.63
C PHE A 5 -14.66 -4.16 -9.72
N THR A 6 -14.05 -4.09 -10.91
CA THR A 6 -12.65 -4.55 -11.13
C THR A 6 -11.58 -3.49 -10.86
N GLU A 7 -11.92 -2.20 -10.84
CA GLU A 7 -10.95 -1.12 -10.61
C GLU A 7 -11.47 -0.20 -9.50
N ASN A 8 -11.05 -0.42 -8.25
CA ASN A 8 -11.25 0.56 -7.17
C ASN A 8 -10.03 1.50 -7.15
N PRO A 9 -10.14 2.73 -7.69
CA PRO A 9 -8.97 3.61 -7.85
C PRO A 9 -8.33 3.97 -6.52
N MET A 10 -9.11 4.00 -5.43
CA MET A 10 -8.60 4.28 -4.09
C MET A 10 -7.82 3.09 -3.52
N ALA A 11 -8.25 1.87 -3.80
CA ALA A 11 -7.54 0.66 -3.38
C ALA A 11 -6.20 0.53 -4.12
N GLU A 12 -6.17 0.80 -5.43
CA GLU A 12 -4.94 0.81 -6.23
C GLU A 12 -3.98 1.93 -5.78
N MET A 13 -4.50 3.14 -5.54
CA MET A 13 -3.66 4.25 -5.05
C MET A 13 -3.05 3.93 -3.68
N THR A 14 -3.82 3.29 -2.80
CA THR A 14 -3.33 2.83 -1.50
C THR A 14 -2.25 1.76 -1.66
N ALA A 15 -2.45 0.78 -2.55
CA ALA A 15 -1.44 -0.23 -2.86
C ALA A 15 -0.18 0.37 -3.50
N LEU A 16 -0.32 1.35 -4.39
CA LEU A 16 0.79 2.08 -4.99
C LEU A 16 1.61 2.81 -3.92
N ALA A 17 0.95 3.52 -3.00
CA ALA A 17 1.63 4.22 -1.92
C ALA A 17 2.44 3.24 -1.05
N ARG A 18 1.87 2.07 -0.70
CA ARG A 18 2.57 1.00 0.03
C ARG A 18 3.75 0.43 -0.75
N ALA A 19 3.58 0.17 -2.04
CA ALA A 19 4.66 -0.29 -2.92
C ALA A 19 5.82 0.72 -3.01
N VAL A 20 5.51 2.00 -3.18
CA VAL A 20 6.48 3.10 -3.24
C VAL A 20 7.19 3.28 -1.90
N SER A 21 6.46 3.14 -0.79
CA SER A 21 6.99 3.22 0.58
C SER A 21 8.14 2.25 0.84
N ASN A 22 8.12 1.05 0.28
CA ASN A 22 9.23 0.10 0.44
C ASN A 22 10.52 0.50 -0.29
N THR A 23 10.47 1.51 -1.16
CA THR A 23 11.65 2.07 -1.83
C THR A 23 12.23 3.29 -1.13
N GLU A 24 11.57 3.80 -0.08
CA GLU A 24 12.03 4.99 0.64
C GLU A 24 13.36 4.73 1.35
N LYS A 25 14.21 5.75 1.49
CA LYS A 25 15.49 5.61 2.22
C LYS A 25 15.27 5.58 3.73
N ASP A 26 14.36 6.42 4.23
CA ASP A 26 14.02 6.49 5.64
C ASP A 26 13.15 5.29 6.04
N ARG A 27 13.64 4.52 7.02
CA ARG A 27 12.96 3.31 7.50
C ARG A 27 11.63 3.61 8.17
N ARG A 28 11.44 4.80 8.74
CA ARG A 28 10.20 5.21 9.44
C ARG A 28 9.00 5.31 8.52
N ILE A 29 9.25 5.48 7.21
CA ILE A 29 8.22 5.59 6.18
C ILE A 29 8.22 4.38 5.24
N ARG A 30 8.85 3.26 5.65
CA ARG A 30 8.71 1.95 4.99
C ARG A 30 7.62 1.15 5.69
N CYS A 31 6.52 0.89 4.99
CA CYS A 31 5.39 0.15 5.56
C CYS A 31 5.57 -1.37 5.56
N GLY A 32 6.55 -1.92 4.83
CA GLY A 32 6.87 -3.35 4.87
C GLY A 32 6.02 -4.24 3.95
N ASP A 33 5.08 -3.68 3.17
CA ASP A 33 4.23 -4.47 2.29
C ASP A 33 4.91 -4.83 0.95
N GLY A 34 5.81 -5.82 0.97
CA GLY A 34 6.55 -6.25 -0.22
C GLY A 34 5.68 -6.85 -1.34
N LEU A 35 4.43 -7.19 -1.06
CA LEU A 35 3.51 -7.79 -2.03
C LEU A 35 2.69 -6.73 -2.79
N ALA A 36 2.53 -5.52 -2.23
CA ALA A 36 1.76 -4.45 -2.85
C ALA A 36 2.11 -4.23 -4.33
N VAL A 37 3.40 -4.22 -4.70
CA VAL A 37 3.83 -4.01 -6.09
C VAL A 37 3.38 -5.13 -7.03
N LYS A 38 3.23 -6.36 -6.53
CA LYS A 38 2.83 -7.52 -7.33
C LYS A 38 1.35 -7.42 -7.69
N LEU A 39 0.54 -6.91 -6.76
CA LEU A 39 -0.91 -6.75 -6.87
C LEU A 39 -1.33 -5.62 -7.84
N LEU A 40 -0.44 -4.67 -8.14
CA LEU A 40 -0.74 -3.56 -9.03
C LEU A 40 -0.83 -3.98 -10.51
N GLY A 41 -1.78 -3.35 -11.21
CA GLY A 41 -1.86 -3.36 -12.68
C GLY A 41 -0.64 -2.70 -13.35
N GLY A 42 -0.48 -2.93 -14.65
CA GLY A 42 0.74 -2.56 -15.40
C GLY A 42 1.15 -1.09 -15.27
N LYS A 43 0.20 -0.16 -15.38
CA LYS A 43 0.44 1.29 -15.26
C LYS A 43 1.00 1.68 -13.88
N PHE A 44 0.39 1.20 -12.80
CA PHE A 44 0.84 1.49 -11.44
C PHE A 44 2.12 0.77 -11.07
N LYS A 45 2.33 -0.46 -11.58
CA LYS A 45 3.59 -1.20 -11.42
C LYS A 45 4.75 -0.47 -12.09
N PHE A 46 4.54 0.17 -13.25
CA PHE A 46 5.52 1.03 -13.90
C PHE A 46 5.88 2.24 -13.02
N ILE A 47 4.88 2.95 -12.49
CA ILE A 47 5.09 4.09 -11.57
C ILE A 47 5.90 3.66 -10.33
N ALA A 48 5.58 2.51 -9.73
CA ALA A 48 6.27 2.01 -8.55
C ALA A 48 7.74 1.68 -8.83
N LYS A 49 8.05 1.06 -9.99
CA LYS A 49 9.40 0.57 -10.30
C LYS A 49 10.34 1.65 -10.82
N VAL A 50 9.88 2.59 -11.63
CA VAL A 50 10.74 3.57 -12.32
C VAL A 50 11.05 4.78 -11.42
N PRO A 51 12.30 4.98 -10.94
CA PRO A 51 12.64 6.02 -9.96
C PRO A 51 12.27 7.46 -10.34
N PRO A 52 12.55 7.98 -11.57
CA PRO A 52 12.18 9.34 -11.91
C PRO A 52 10.66 9.55 -11.96
N VAL A 53 9.91 8.56 -12.47
CA VAL A 53 8.44 8.59 -12.50
C VAL A 53 7.87 8.60 -11.09
N ARG A 54 8.39 7.73 -10.21
CA ARG A 54 8.02 7.69 -8.79
C ARG A 54 8.28 9.04 -8.09
N ALA A 55 9.44 9.65 -8.33
CA ALA A 55 9.79 10.94 -7.75
C ALA A 55 8.85 12.06 -8.21
N LEU A 56 8.51 12.10 -9.51
CA LEU A 56 7.55 13.04 -10.06
C LEU A 56 6.15 12.86 -9.43
N MET A 57 5.67 11.62 -9.37
CA MET A 57 4.37 11.31 -8.77
C MET A 57 4.31 11.69 -7.29
N LYS A 58 5.36 11.42 -6.51
CA LYS A 58 5.43 11.87 -5.11
C LYS A 58 5.36 13.40 -5.01
N ARG A 59 6.03 14.14 -5.91
CA ARG A 59 6.02 15.60 -5.92
C ARG A 59 4.63 16.16 -6.24
N ILE A 60 3.94 15.58 -7.21
CA ILE A 60 2.56 15.94 -7.57
C ILE A 60 1.62 15.66 -6.38
N HIS A 61 1.70 14.44 -5.82
CA HIS A 61 0.82 14.02 -4.73
C HIS A 61 1.01 14.88 -3.47
N ARG A 62 2.25 15.29 -3.15
CA ARG A 62 2.53 16.22 -2.05
C ARG A 62 1.88 17.59 -2.20
N LYS A 63 1.63 18.04 -3.43
CA LYS A 63 0.94 19.31 -3.72
C LYS A 63 -0.59 19.16 -3.65
N ILE A 64 -1.12 18.08 -4.24
CA ILE A 64 -2.57 17.87 -4.33
C ILE A 64 -3.16 17.40 -3.00
N THR A 65 -2.47 16.50 -2.30
CA THR A 65 -2.93 15.89 -1.05
C THR A 65 -1.79 15.86 -0.03
N PRO A 66 -1.46 17.03 0.57
CA PRO A 66 -0.46 17.09 1.64
C PRO A 66 -0.80 16.10 2.76
N GLY A 67 0.18 15.30 3.17
CA GLY A 67 0.01 14.30 4.24
C GLY A 67 -0.64 12.98 3.84
N GLY A 68 -1.35 12.88 2.70
CA GLY A 68 -2.07 11.66 2.30
C GLY A 68 -1.18 10.42 2.17
N TYR A 69 -0.01 10.58 1.56
CA TYR A 69 0.99 9.51 1.45
C TYR A 69 1.47 9.02 2.83
N GLY A 70 1.78 9.95 3.74
CA GLY A 70 2.21 9.65 5.10
C GLY A 70 1.11 8.96 5.91
N TYR A 71 -0.12 9.42 5.79
CA TYR A 71 -1.30 8.79 6.41
C TYR A 71 -1.45 7.32 5.98
N ILE A 72 -1.36 7.02 4.68
CA ILE A 72 -1.48 5.63 4.19
C ILE A 72 -0.39 4.73 4.80
N ILE A 73 0.84 5.21 4.90
CA ILE A 73 1.95 4.46 5.49
C ILE A 73 1.74 4.27 6.99
N ALA A 74 1.46 5.35 7.73
CA ALA A 74 1.23 5.29 9.17
C ALA A 74 0.06 4.35 9.52
N ARG A 75 -1.05 4.44 8.78
CA ARG A 75 -2.19 3.51 8.90
C ARG A 75 -1.78 2.07 8.67
N THR A 76 -0.93 1.80 7.67
CA THR A 76 -0.46 0.44 7.37
C THR A 76 0.38 -0.11 8.51
N ILE A 77 1.35 0.67 8.99
CA ILE A 77 2.23 0.30 10.11
C ILE A 77 1.42 0.06 11.38
N TYR A 78 0.46 0.93 11.69
CA TYR A 78 -0.37 0.80 12.89
C TYR A 78 -1.14 -0.52 12.94
N PHE A 79 -1.85 -0.87 11.85
CA PHE A 79 -2.59 -2.14 11.80
C PHE A 79 -1.65 -3.35 11.77
N ASP A 80 -0.51 -3.25 11.10
CA ASP A 80 0.49 -4.33 11.10
C ASP A 80 1.06 -4.58 12.51
N GLN A 81 1.33 -3.51 13.26
CA GLN A 81 1.75 -3.62 14.66
C GLN A 81 0.62 -4.21 15.53
N LEU A 82 -0.62 -3.78 15.35
CA LEU A 82 -1.76 -4.33 16.10
C LEU A 82 -1.86 -5.85 15.93
N LEU A 83 -1.69 -6.34 14.69
CA LEU A 83 -1.75 -7.77 14.39
C LEU A 83 -0.59 -8.56 15.01
N THR A 84 0.60 -7.97 15.19
CA THR A 84 1.72 -8.69 15.83
C THR A 84 1.70 -8.64 17.36
N HIS A 85 0.85 -7.82 17.98
CA HIS A 85 0.82 -7.62 19.43
C HIS A 85 -0.41 -8.21 20.12
N LEU A 86 -1.43 -8.61 19.37
CA LEU A 86 -2.66 -9.18 19.92
C LEU A 86 -2.81 -10.64 19.52
N PRO A 87 -3.04 -11.57 20.47
CA PRO A 87 -3.44 -12.91 20.12
C PRO A 87 -4.85 -12.89 19.51
N PHE A 88 -5.03 -13.55 18.38
CA PHE A 88 -6.35 -13.78 17.77
C PHE A 88 -6.38 -15.16 17.12
N GLU A 89 -7.52 -15.84 17.21
CA GLU A 89 -7.75 -17.12 16.50
C GLU A 89 -8.40 -16.89 15.12
N GLN A 90 -9.05 -15.74 14.94
CA GLN A 90 -9.73 -15.39 13.70
C GLN A 90 -9.55 -13.91 13.38
N LEU A 91 -9.16 -13.61 12.13
CA LEU A 91 -9.04 -12.25 11.60
C LEU A 91 -9.97 -12.08 10.40
N ILE A 92 -10.81 -11.05 10.44
CA ILE A 92 -11.69 -10.67 9.33
C ILE A 92 -11.24 -9.30 8.82
N ILE A 93 -10.81 -9.22 7.56
CA ILE A 93 -10.46 -7.96 6.90
C ILE A 93 -11.61 -7.56 5.97
N LEU A 94 -12.44 -6.63 6.43
CA LEU A 94 -13.57 -6.12 5.65
C LEU A 94 -13.09 -5.11 4.60
N GLY A 95 -13.63 -5.20 3.39
CA GLY A 95 -13.22 -4.32 2.29
C GLY A 95 -11.74 -4.47 1.91
N ALA A 96 -11.22 -5.71 1.95
CA ALA A 96 -9.79 -5.99 1.86
C ALA A 96 -9.11 -5.38 0.62
N GLY A 97 -9.79 -5.27 -0.53
CA GLY A 97 -9.22 -4.68 -1.74
C GLY A 97 -7.87 -5.32 -2.07
N PHE A 98 -6.80 -4.51 -2.09
CA PHE A 98 -5.42 -4.97 -2.32
C PHE A 98 -4.63 -5.23 -1.02
N ASP A 99 -5.30 -5.41 0.12
CA ASP A 99 -4.62 -5.78 1.37
C ASP A 99 -3.91 -7.14 1.23
N SER A 100 -2.65 -7.18 1.64
CA SER A 100 -1.77 -8.34 1.51
C SER A 100 -1.51 -9.04 2.84
N ARG A 101 -2.11 -8.57 3.95
CA ARG A 101 -1.86 -9.09 5.30
C ARG A 101 -2.09 -10.59 5.42
N ALA A 102 -3.16 -11.10 4.84
CA ALA A 102 -3.44 -12.54 4.83
C ALA A 102 -2.28 -13.37 4.24
N TYR A 103 -1.52 -12.81 3.30
CA TYR A 103 -0.35 -13.47 2.71
C TYR A 103 0.95 -13.21 3.47
N ARG A 104 1.11 -12.02 4.08
CA ARG A 104 2.32 -11.63 4.82
C ARG A 104 2.37 -12.25 6.22
N TYR A 105 1.22 -12.52 6.81
CA TYR A 105 1.06 -13.03 8.17
C TYR A 105 0.47 -14.45 8.22
N ALA A 106 0.46 -15.18 7.10
CA ALA A 106 -0.10 -16.54 7.02
C ALA A 106 0.62 -17.58 7.92
N HIS A 107 1.80 -17.24 8.43
CA HIS A 107 2.68 -18.12 9.20
C HIS A 107 3.13 -17.48 10.53
N VAL A 108 2.46 -16.41 10.94
CA VAL A 108 2.71 -15.72 12.21
C VAL A 108 1.64 -16.16 13.19
#